data_AF-A0A023FTE2-F1
#
_entry.id   AF-A0A023FTE2-F1
#
_cell.length_a   1.000
_cell.length_b   1.000
_cell.length_c   1.000
_cell.angle_alpha   90.00
_cell.angle_beta   90.00
_cell.angle_gamma   90.00
#
_symmetry.space_group_name_H-M   'P 1'
#
loop_
_entity.id
_entity.type
_entity.pdbx_description
1 polymer ?
#
loop_
_entity_poly.entity_id
_entity_poly.type
_entity_poly.pdbx_seq_one_letter_code
_entity_poly.pdbx_strand_id
1 'polypeptide(L)'
;EIMYDLYCPLILKIEVLRLEKRLDEHLRYLRDAPLKYSTFPFDMEAQTHTEGAAVPVNTLKVKLKPRPWLERWERQKLKGVQDLELPQQFYDRAAAVETPWERYDLMKQYRQVITEDDQLPIWEQVDQHRSTVEEAQRRQRRRQLLQKGKQ
;
A
#
# COMPACT_ATOMS: atom_id res chain seq x y z
N GLU A 1 -12.27 -10.62 -3.62
CA GLU A 1 -11.04 -10.11 -2.98
C GLU A 1 -10.44 -11.24 -2.17
N ILE A 2 -9.11 -11.34 -2.10
CA ILE A 2 -8.40 -12.36 -1.32
C ILE A 2 -7.46 -11.60 -0.37
N MET A 3 -7.50 -11.94 0.92
CA MET A 3 -6.60 -11.37 1.92
C MET A 3 -5.43 -12.34 2.12
N TYR A 4 -4.20 -11.84 1.97
CA TYR A 4 -2.98 -12.62 2.17
C TYR A 4 -2.25 -12.13 3.42
N ASP A 5 -1.80 -13.08 4.25
CA ASP A 5 -0.94 -12.79 5.39
C ASP A 5 0.52 -12.92 4.98
N LEU A 6 1.30 -11.83 5.05
CA LEU A 6 2.66 -11.76 4.50
C LEU A 6 3.64 -12.80 5.08
N TYR A 7 3.44 -13.21 6.33
CA TYR A 7 4.28 -14.17 7.02
C TYR A 7 3.73 -15.61 6.97
N CYS A 8 2.75 -15.88 6.10
CA CYS A 8 2.20 -17.21 5.92
C CYS A 8 3.23 -18.13 5.23
N PRO A 9 3.55 -19.31 5.79
CA PRO A 9 4.55 -20.23 5.22
C PRO A 9 4.11 -20.87 3.90
N LEU A 10 2.84 -20.74 3.51
CA LEU A 10 2.31 -21.25 2.24
C LEU A 10 2.65 -20.33 1.05
N ILE A 11 3.07 -19.07 1.31
CA ILE A 11 3.45 -18.13 0.26
C ILE A 11 4.82 -18.52 -0.28
N LEU A 12 4.88 -18.84 -1.59
CA LEU A 12 6.12 -19.24 -2.25
C LEU A 12 6.91 -18.05 -2.82
N LYS A 13 6.21 -17.10 -3.45
CA LYS A 13 6.81 -15.94 -4.11
C LYS A 13 5.82 -14.77 -4.11
N ILE A 14 6.30 -13.59 -3.76
CA ILE A 14 5.58 -12.32 -3.95
C ILE A 14 6.31 -11.55 -5.05
N GLU A 15 5.61 -11.25 -6.13
CA GLU A 15 6.14 -10.53 -7.27
C GLU A 15 5.39 -9.22 -7.47
N VAL A 16 6.13 -8.12 -7.60
CA VAL A 16 5.57 -6.78 -7.81
C VAL A 16 5.58 -6.50 -9.31
N LEU A 17 4.40 -6.48 -9.93
CA LEU A 17 4.27 -6.20 -11.36
C LEU A 17 4.43 -4.71 -11.69
N ARG A 18 3.85 -3.83 -10.86
CA ARG A 18 3.91 -2.37 -11.03
C ARG A 18 3.92 -1.69 -9.68
N LEU A 19 4.95 -0.88 -9.43
CA LEU A 19 5.08 -0.10 -8.21
C LEU A 19 4.51 1.31 -8.42
N GLU A 20 3.39 1.62 -7.76
CA GLU A 20 2.81 2.96 -7.79
C GLU A 20 2.10 3.31 -6.47
N LYS A 21 1.99 4.61 -6.20
CA LYS A 21 1.15 5.17 -5.14
C LYS A 21 -0.12 5.76 -5.73
N ARG A 22 -1.18 5.82 -4.93
CA ARG A 22 -2.44 6.52 -5.26
C ARG A 22 -2.60 7.74 -4.36
N LEU A 23 -3.57 8.60 -4.69
CA LEU A 23 -3.85 9.82 -3.93
C LEU A 23 -4.45 9.55 -2.54
N ASP A 24 -5.08 8.39 -2.38
CA ASP A 24 -5.73 7.94 -1.14
C ASP A 24 -4.94 6.79 -0.51
N GLU A 25 -5.01 6.67 0.81
CA GLU A 25 -4.36 5.59 1.57
C GLU A 25 -4.99 4.22 1.29
N HIS A 26 -6.29 4.19 0.97
CA HIS A 26 -7.02 2.96 0.68
C HIS A 26 -7.89 3.09 -0.58
N LEU A 27 -8.08 1.96 -1.28
CA LEU A 27 -8.84 1.90 -2.54
C LEU A 27 -10.18 1.17 -2.42
N ARG A 28 -10.78 1.13 -1.22
CA ARG A 28 -12.04 0.40 -0.96
C ARG A 28 -13.20 0.84 -1.85
N TYR A 29 -13.20 2.09 -2.30
CA TYR A 29 -14.19 2.64 -3.22
C TYR A 29 -14.20 1.98 -4.61
N LEU A 30 -13.17 1.20 -4.97
CA LEU A 30 -13.16 0.43 -6.21
C LEU A 30 -14.27 -0.63 -6.28
N ARG A 31 -14.79 -1.09 -5.14
CA ARG A 31 -15.96 -2.00 -5.08
C ARG A 31 -17.20 -1.39 -5.72
N ASP A 32 -17.38 -0.08 -5.57
CA ASP A 32 -18.50 0.68 -6.12
C ASP A 32 -18.15 1.36 -7.46
N ALA A 33 -16.95 1.14 -7.99
CA ALA A 33 -16.51 1.68 -9.28
C ALA A 33 -16.86 0.75 -10.46
N PRO A 34 -16.88 1.27 -11.70
CA PRO A 34 -16.92 0.46 -12.92
C PRO A 34 -15.73 -0.50 -13.01
N LEU A 35 -15.98 -1.71 -13.53
CA LEU A 35 -14.98 -2.79 -13.61
C LEU A 35 -13.71 -2.41 -14.38
N LYS A 36 -13.80 -1.48 -15.33
CA LYS A 36 -12.65 -0.98 -16.11
C LYS A 36 -11.47 -0.48 -15.27
N TYR A 37 -11.71 -0.06 -14.02
CA TYR A 37 -10.65 0.40 -13.12
C TYR A 37 -10.01 -0.72 -12.27
N SER A 38 -10.60 -1.92 -12.29
CA SER A 38 -10.19 -3.07 -11.48
C SER A 38 -9.86 -4.31 -12.29
N THR A 39 -10.10 -4.28 -13.61
CA THR A 39 -9.73 -5.37 -14.51
C THR A 39 -8.29 -5.17 -14.97
N PHE A 40 -7.45 -6.17 -14.66
CA PHE A 40 -6.06 -6.24 -15.11
C PHE A 40 -5.85 -7.55 -15.87
N PRO A 41 -5.03 -7.56 -16.95
CA PRO A 41 -4.69 -8.80 -17.64
C PRO A 41 -3.82 -9.69 -16.76
N PHE A 42 -4.06 -11.01 -16.81
CA PHE A 42 -3.26 -11.98 -16.05
C PHE A 42 -1.83 -12.11 -16.57
N ASP A 43 -1.63 -11.91 -17.88
CA ASP A 43 -0.33 -12.00 -18.54
C ASP A 43 0.44 -10.67 -18.53
N MET A 44 0.21 -9.83 -17.52
CA MET A 44 0.89 -8.54 -17.39
C MET A 44 2.37 -8.75 -17.04
N GLU A 45 3.27 -8.19 -17.85
CA GLU A 45 4.71 -8.21 -17.57
C GLU A 45 5.09 -7.24 -16.44
N ALA A 46 6.14 -7.61 -15.69
CA ALA A 46 6.64 -6.79 -14.60
C ALA A 46 7.41 -5.56 -15.14
N GLN A 47 6.98 -4.37 -14.73
CA GLN A 47 7.64 -3.11 -15.05
C GLN A 47 8.78 -2.85 -14.06
N THR A 48 10.01 -2.77 -14.57
CA THR A 48 11.18 -2.47 -13.73
C THR A 48 11.13 -1.02 -13.23
N HIS A 49 11.36 -0.84 -11.94
CA HIS A 49 11.53 0.48 -11.31
C HIS A 49 13.01 0.69 -10.99
N THR A 50 13.56 1.86 -11.32
CA THR A 50 14.96 2.18 -11.04
C THR A 50 15.20 2.31 -9.55
N GLU A 51 16.21 1.61 -9.04
CA GLU A 51 16.59 1.65 -7.63
C GLU A 51 16.92 3.09 -7.20
N GLY A 52 16.36 3.51 -6.06
CA GLY A 52 16.53 4.86 -5.51
C GLY A 52 15.64 5.94 -6.12
N ALA A 53 14.94 5.69 -7.23
CA ALA A 53 13.97 6.65 -7.76
C ALA A 53 12.71 6.71 -6.90
N ALA A 54 12.13 7.90 -6.79
CA ALA A 54 10.88 8.10 -6.07
C ALA A 54 9.75 7.25 -6.67
N VAL A 55 8.87 6.72 -5.82
CA VAL A 55 7.73 5.92 -6.24
C VAL A 55 6.72 6.81 -6.99
N PRO A 56 6.32 6.47 -8.23
CA PRO A 56 5.40 7.30 -9.01
C PRO A 56 4.01 7.36 -8.37
N VAL A 57 3.41 8.55 -8.37
CA VAL A 57 2.06 8.79 -7.84
C VAL A 57 1.05 8.86 -9.00
N ASN A 58 0.12 7.92 -9.04
CA ASN A 58 -0.95 7.85 -10.01
C ASN A 58 -2.12 8.76 -9.59
N THR A 59 -2.29 9.87 -10.33
CA THR A 59 -3.31 10.92 -10.08
C THR A 59 -4.68 10.61 -10.69
N LEU A 60 -4.89 9.42 -11.25
CA LEU A 60 -6.15 9.02 -11.88
C LEU A 60 -7.31 9.10 -10.88
N LYS A 61 -8.33 9.88 -11.24
CA LYS A 61 -9.60 9.99 -10.49
C LYS A 61 -10.65 9.03 -11.03
N VAL A 62 -11.21 8.20 -10.14
CA VAL A 62 -12.18 7.16 -10.46
C VAL A 62 -13.61 7.71 -10.40
N LYS A 63 -14.42 7.45 -11.43
CA LYS A 63 -15.87 7.73 -11.41
C LYS A 63 -16.61 6.54 -10.79
N LEU A 64 -17.40 6.76 -9.74
CA LEU A 64 -18.22 5.71 -9.13
C LEU A 64 -19.48 5.41 -9.94
N LYS A 65 -20.07 4.23 -9.70
CA LYS A 65 -21.39 3.88 -10.20
C LYS A 65 -22.46 4.75 -9.49
N PRO A 66 -23.68 4.85 -10.04
CA PRO A 66 -24.80 5.41 -9.28
C PRO A 66 -25.06 4.59 -8.02
N ARG A 67 -25.67 5.24 -7.02
CA ARG A 67 -26.06 4.62 -5.74
C ARG A 67 -27.05 3.46 -5.95
N PRO A 68 -27.14 2.49 -5.02
CA PRO A 68 -26.52 2.45 -3.68
C PRO A 68 -25.04 2.02 -3.68
N TRP A 69 -24.28 2.50 -2.69
CA TRP A 69 -22.88 2.15 -2.43
C TRP A 69 -22.74 1.37 -1.13
N LEU A 70 -21.59 0.73 -0.94
CA LEU A 70 -21.28 -0.03 0.26
C LEU A 70 -20.96 0.87 1.46
N GLU A 71 -20.23 1.97 1.23
CA GLU A 71 -19.90 2.95 2.27
C GLU A 71 -20.34 4.37 1.89
N ARG A 72 -20.32 5.25 2.88
CA ARG A 72 -20.56 6.69 2.72
C ARG A 72 -19.27 7.40 2.34
N TRP A 73 -18.89 7.25 1.07
CA TRP A 73 -17.65 7.80 0.51
C TRP A 73 -17.57 9.32 0.64
N GLU A 74 -18.72 10.02 0.68
CA GLU A 74 -18.79 11.46 0.85
C GLU A 74 -18.19 11.96 2.18
N ARG A 75 -18.05 11.07 3.18
CA ARG A 75 -17.53 11.40 4.52
C ARG A 75 -16.02 11.23 4.65
N GLN A 76 -15.40 10.45 3.76
CA GLN A 76 -14.01 10.01 3.91
C GLN A 76 -12.99 10.97 3.27
N LYS A 77 -13.44 12.10 2.70
CA LYS A 77 -12.57 13.12 2.07
C LYS A 77 -11.57 12.55 1.05
N LEU A 78 -12.03 11.60 0.23
CA LEU A 78 -11.22 10.94 -0.80
C LEU A 78 -10.80 11.93 -1.89
N LYS A 79 -9.55 11.85 -2.33
CA LYS A 79 -8.95 12.67 -3.40
C LYS A 79 -8.91 11.95 -4.75
N GLY A 80 -8.90 10.62 -4.73
CA GLY A 80 -8.84 9.76 -5.92
C GLY A 80 -10.20 9.44 -6.55
N VAL A 81 -11.29 10.01 -6.04
CA VAL A 81 -12.64 9.85 -6.61
C VAL A 81 -13.04 11.14 -7.34
N GLN A 82 -13.76 11.01 -8.45
CA GLN A 82 -14.39 12.14 -9.14
C GLN A 82 -15.53 12.71 -8.29
N ASP A 83 -16.07 13.87 -8.68
CA ASP A 83 -17.22 14.43 -7.98
C ASP A 83 -18.38 13.43 -7.98
N LEU A 84 -19.00 13.26 -6.81
CA LEU A 84 -20.04 12.27 -6.57
C LEU A 84 -21.40 12.71 -7.12
N GLU A 85 -21.51 13.95 -7.61
CA GLU A 85 -22.73 14.55 -8.18
C GLU A 85 -23.94 14.44 -7.21
N LEU A 86 -23.67 14.50 -5.89
CA LEU A 86 -24.69 14.37 -4.85
C LEU A 86 -25.41 15.70 -4.57
N PRO A 87 -26.69 15.65 -4.17
CA PRO A 87 -27.37 16.82 -3.63
C PRO A 87 -26.64 17.39 -2.42
N GLN A 88 -26.65 18.73 -2.30
CA GLN A 88 -25.97 19.48 -1.23
C GLN A 88 -26.26 18.94 0.18
N GLN A 89 -27.50 18.48 0.42
CA GLN A 89 -27.92 17.91 1.71
C GLN A 89 -27.03 16.74 2.19
N PHE A 90 -26.43 15.96 1.29
CA PHE A 90 -25.52 14.88 1.66
C PHE A 90 -24.18 15.42 2.17
N TYR A 91 -23.66 16.47 1.52
CA TYR A 91 -22.43 17.14 1.93
C TYR A 91 -22.62 17.86 3.28
N ASP A 92 -23.76 18.50 3.49
CA ASP A 92 -24.07 19.16 4.77
C ASP A 92 -24.13 18.14 5.93
N ARG A 93 -24.73 16.97 5.68
CA ARG A 93 -24.76 15.86 6.66
C ARG A 93 -23.39 15.22 6.88
N ALA A 94 -22.50 15.26 5.89
CA ALA A 94 -21.14 14.77 6.03
C ALA A 94 -20.31 15.75 6.89
N ALA A 95 -20.42 17.05 6.62
CA ALA A 95 -19.77 18.11 7.38
C ALA A 95 -20.19 18.11 8.86
N ALA A 96 -21.45 17.82 9.16
CA ALA A 96 -21.95 17.73 10.54
C ALA A 96 -21.31 16.62 11.39
N VAL A 97 -20.75 15.57 10.77
CA VAL A 97 -20.07 14.44 11.45
C VAL A 97 -18.55 14.58 11.39
N GLU A 98 -18.06 15.62 10.72
CA GLU A 98 -16.63 15.85 10.58
C GLU A 98 -15.98 16.14 11.94
N THR A 99 -14.76 15.66 12.13
CA THR A 99 -13.97 15.85 13.34
C THR A 99 -12.75 16.75 13.07
N PRO A 100 -12.94 18.04 12.74
CA PRO A 100 -11.86 18.94 12.33
C PRO A 100 -10.80 19.19 13.42
N TRP A 101 -11.12 18.91 14.69
CA TRP A 101 -10.17 19.01 15.81
C TRP A 101 -9.10 17.92 15.81
N GLU A 102 -9.31 16.78 15.13
CA GLU A 102 -8.35 15.66 15.14
C GLU A 102 -6.98 16.03 14.56
N ARG A 103 -6.93 16.97 13.60
CA ARG A 103 -5.66 17.45 13.04
C ARG A 103 -4.80 18.18 14.07
N TYR A 104 -5.39 18.66 15.16
CA TYR A 104 -4.73 19.35 16.26
C TYR A 104 -4.52 18.46 17.48
N ASP A 105 -4.96 17.21 17.44
CA ASP A 105 -4.76 16.25 18.53
C ASP A 105 -3.36 15.65 18.43
N LEU A 106 -2.40 16.30 19.09
CA LEU A 106 -1.00 15.87 19.14
C LEU A 106 -0.85 14.48 19.77
N MET A 107 -1.67 14.14 20.76
CA MET A 107 -1.61 12.83 21.41
C MET A 107 -2.09 11.72 20.48
N LYS A 108 -3.12 11.99 19.66
CA LYS A 108 -3.56 11.08 18.61
C LYS A 108 -2.47 10.86 17.56
N GLN A 109 -1.83 11.94 17.10
CA GLN A 109 -0.72 11.85 16.14
C GLN A 109 0.47 11.05 16.70
N TYR A 110 0.86 11.32 17.95
CA TYR A 110 1.92 10.60 18.64
C TYR A 110 1.64 9.09 18.74
N ARG A 111 0.39 8.69 19.01
CA ARG A 111 0.01 7.26 19.09
C ARG A 111 -0.10 6.57 17.73
N GLN A 112 -0.21 7.32 16.64
CA GLN A 112 -0.35 6.77 15.28
C GLN A 112 1.00 6.42 14.65
N VAL A 113 2.08 7.04 15.10
CA VAL A 113 3.41 6.94 14.47
C VAL A 113 4.40 6.43 15.51
N ILE A 114 5.33 5.58 15.08
CA ILE A 114 6.47 5.17 15.91
C ILE A 114 7.46 6.33 15.93
N THR A 115 7.87 6.80 17.10
CA THR A 115 8.82 7.91 17.25
C THR A 115 10.18 7.58 16.65
N GLU A 116 10.96 8.60 16.28
CA GLU A 116 12.31 8.39 15.72
C GLU A 116 13.21 7.62 16.69
N ASP A 117 13.14 7.96 17.98
CA ASP A 117 13.88 7.28 19.05
C ASP A 117 13.58 5.78 19.12
N ASP A 118 12.30 5.40 18.94
CA ASP A 118 11.88 3.99 18.93
C ASP A 118 12.19 3.30 17.59
N GLN A 119 12.28 4.04 16.48
CA GLN A 119 12.62 3.49 15.16
C GLN A 119 14.10 3.09 15.07
N LEU A 120 15.02 3.86 15.67
CA LEU A 120 16.46 3.59 15.62
C LEU A 120 16.85 2.16 16.04
N PRO A 121 16.47 1.64 17.22
CA PRO A 121 16.83 0.28 17.63
C PRO A 121 16.21 -0.78 16.71
N ILE A 122 15.03 -0.51 16.13
CA ILE A 122 14.39 -1.41 15.17
C ILE A 122 15.24 -1.48 13.89
N TRP A 123 15.64 -0.34 13.35
CA TRP A 123 16.47 -0.28 12.14
C TRP A 123 17.84 -0.94 12.35
N GLU A 124 18.49 -0.69 13.49
CA GLU A 124 19.75 -1.35 13.83
C GLU A 124 19.62 -2.88 13.86
N GLN A 125 18.56 -3.40 14.50
CA GLN A 125 18.30 -4.85 14.54
C GLN A 125 18.04 -5.42 13.15
N VAL A 126 17.28 -4.70 12.31
CA VAL A 126 16.98 -5.10 10.93
C VAL A 126 18.26 -5.13 10.09
N ASP A 127 19.12 -4.11 10.19
CA ASP A 127 20.37 -4.02 9.43
C ASP A 127 21.40 -5.07 9.88
N GLN A 128 21.49 -5.34 11.18
CA GLN A 128 22.29 -6.44 11.72
C GLN A 128 21.80 -7.79 11.18
N HIS A 129 20.49 -8.03 11.24
CA HIS A 129 19.89 -9.27 10.72
C HIS A 129 20.13 -9.42 9.22
N ARG A 130 19.90 -8.36 8.42
CA ARG A 130 20.15 -8.35 6.97
C ARG A 130 21.60 -8.75 6.66
N SER A 131 22.56 -8.16 7.37
CA SER A 131 23.98 -8.46 7.20
C SER A 131 24.30 -9.93 7.46
N THR A 132 23.75 -10.52 8.53
CA THR A 132 23.94 -11.95 8.84
C THR A 132 23.34 -12.88 7.79
N VAL A 133 22.14 -12.56 7.28
CA VAL A 133 21.46 -13.33 6.23
C VAL A 133 22.25 -13.26 4.93
N GLU A 134 22.73 -12.08 4.54
CA GLU A 134 23.57 -11.91 3.36
C GLU A 134 24.86 -12.73 3.44
N GLU A 135 25.54 -12.71 4.58
CA GLU A 135 26.73 -13.53 4.81
C GLU A 135 26.45 -15.02 4.69
N ALA A 136 25.36 -15.50 5.32
CA ALA A 136 24.96 -16.90 5.25
C ALA A 136 24.70 -17.33 3.79
N GLN A 137 23.96 -16.52 3.04
CA GLN A 137 23.70 -16.74 1.61
C GLN A 137 24.98 -16.70 0.77
N ARG A 138 25.91 -15.78 1.06
CA ARG A 138 27.23 -15.73 0.38
C ARG A 138 28.04 -17.01 0.64
N ARG A 139 28.08 -17.50 1.89
CA ARG A 139 28.76 -18.75 2.26
C ARG A 139 28.12 -19.96 1.57
N GLN A 140 26.80 -20.03 1.51
CA GLN A 140 26.07 -21.11 0.84
C GLN A 140 26.31 -21.13 -0.68
N ARG A 141 26.27 -19.96 -1.34
CA ARG A 141 26.60 -19.81 -2.78
C ARG A 141 28.01 -20.31 -3.08
N ARG A 142 29.00 -19.94 -2.25
CA ARG A 142 30.39 -20.44 -2.38
C ARG A 142 30.48 -21.96 -2.24
N ARG A 143 29.79 -22.56 -1.27
CA ARG A 143 29.75 -24.02 -1.08
C ARG A 143 29.17 -24.73 -2.30
N GLN A 144 28.07 -24.21 -2.88
CA GLN A 144 27.44 -24.78 -4.08
C GLN A 144 28.37 -24.71 -5.31
N LEU A 145 29.09 -23.60 -5.51
CA LEU A 145 30.06 -23.47 -6.60
C LEU A 145 31.20 -24.50 -6.47
N LEU A 146 31.75 -24.68 -5.27
CA LEU A 146 32.81 -25.67 -5.00
C LEU A 146 32.35 -27.11 -5.19
N GLN A 147 31.07 -27.42 -4.95
CA GLN A 147 30.49 -28.75 -5.20
C GLN A 147 30.25 -29.00 -6.69
N LYS A 148 29.79 -27.99 -7.44
CA LYS A 148 29.61 -28.09 -8.90
C LYS A 148 30.92 -28.29 -9.67
N GLY A 149 32.03 -27.69 -9.22
CA GLY A 149 33.34 -27.87 -9.85
C GLY A 149 34.04 -29.21 -9.56
N LYS A 150 33.43 -30.10 -8.78
CA LYS A 150 33.94 -31.45 -8.49
C LYS A 150 33.25 -32.56 -9.30
N GLN A 151 32.26 -32.22 -10.12
CA GLN A 151 31.65 -33.09 -11.14
C GLN A 151 32.27 -32.79 -12.49
#